data_AF-A0A832MR49-F1
#
_entry.id   AF-A0A832MR49-F1
#
_cell.length_a   1.000
_cell.length_b   1.000
_cell.length_c   1.000
_cell.angle_alpha   90.00
_cell.angle_beta   90.00
_cell.angle_gamma   90.00
#
_symmetry.space_group_name_H-M   'P 1'
#
loop_
_entity.id
_entity.type
_entity.pdbx_description
1 polymer ?
#
loop_
_entity_poly.entity_id
_entity_poly.type
_entity_poly.pdbx_seq_one_letter_code
_entity_poly.pdbx_strand_id
1 'polypeptide(L)'
;GTSDRQVKAIASWLEESLGKEGIFPRGIEGKEFGHWVLMDYDDIIVHIFYEPVRTFYDLERLWHEAPQLAIDENLTEIKSLGEDFTD
;
A
#
# COMPACT_ATOMS: atom_id res chain seq x y z
N GLY A 1 5.89 9.03 -0.25
CA GLY A 1 5.61 10.13 -1.19
C GLY A 1 6.26 11.40 -0.68
N THR A 2 6.74 12.27 -1.56
CA THR A 2 7.52 13.48 -1.23
C THR A 2 6.67 14.72 -0.99
N SER A 3 5.35 14.65 -1.24
CA SER A 3 4.39 15.71 -0.92
C SER A 3 2.97 15.15 -0.82
N ASP A 4 2.08 15.87 -0.14
CA ASP A 4 0.66 15.53 -0.02
C ASP A 4 -0.01 15.39 -1.38
N ARG A 5 0.38 16.23 -2.35
CA ARG A 5 -0.11 16.15 -3.73
C ARG A 5 0.29 14.83 -4.37
N GLN A 6 1.53 14.39 -4.19
CA GLN A 6 1.99 13.12 -4.76
C GLN A 6 1.27 11.94 -4.10
N VAL A 7 1.09 11.96 -2.78
CA VAL A 7 0.34 10.92 -2.06
C VAL A 7 -1.09 10.80 -2.59
N LYS A 8 -1.79 11.92 -2.76
CA LYS A 8 -3.12 11.95 -3.38
C LYS A 8 -3.12 11.43 -4.81
N ALA A 9 -2.11 11.79 -5.59
CA ALA A 9 -1.98 11.33 -6.97
C ALA A 9 -1.78 9.82 -7.05
N ILE A 10 -0.95 9.24 -6.18
CA ILE A 10 -0.75 7.78 -6.08
C ILE A 10 -2.06 7.09 -5.70
N ALA A 11 -2.76 7.59 -4.67
CA ALA A 11 -4.03 7.02 -4.23
C ALA A 11 -5.10 7.04 -5.35
N SER A 12 -5.24 8.17 -6.04
CA SER A 12 -6.18 8.29 -7.16
C SER A 12 -5.80 7.40 -8.34
N TRP A 13 -4.50 7.30 -8.66
CA TRP A 13 -4.04 6.43 -9.74
C TRP A 13 -4.29 4.96 -9.42
N LEU A 14 -4.09 4.53 -8.17
CA LEU A 14 -4.36 3.16 -7.74
C LEU A 14 -5.85 2.83 -7.83
N GLU A 15 -6.70 3.73 -7.32
CA GLU A 15 -8.16 3.60 -7.40
C GLU A 15 -8.66 3.52 -8.85
N GLU A 16 -8.16 4.38 -9.74
CA GLU A 16 -8.53 4.36 -11.16
C GLU A 16 -8.03 3.08 -11.87
N SER A 17 -6.78 2.70 -11.62
CA SER A 17 -6.16 1.54 -12.27
C SER A 17 -6.84 0.24 -11.87
N LEU A 18 -7.05 0.02 -10.57
CA LEU A 18 -7.74 -1.17 -10.07
C LEU A 18 -9.24 -1.15 -10.40
N GLY A 19 -9.87 0.02 -10.41
CA GLY A 19 -11.26 0.17 -10.82
C GLY A 19 -11.53 -0.23 -12.27
N LYS A 20 -10.56 -0.05 -13.18
CA LYS A 20 -10.63 -0.54 -14.58
C LYS A 20 -10.66 -2.07 -14.66
N GLU A 21 -10.06 -2.74 -13.68
CA GLU A 21 -10.06 -4.20 -13.55
C GLU A 21 -11.23 -4.72 -12.70
N GLY A 22 -12.14 -3.84 -12.26
CA GLY A 22 -13.29 -4.19 -11.43
C GLY A 22 -12.98 -4.41 -9.95
N ILE A 23 -11.78 -4.01 -9.49
CA ILE A 23 -11.34 -4.14 -8.11
C ILE A 23 -11.52 -2.79 -7.41
N PHE A 24 -12.37 -2.76 -6.38
CA PHE A 24 -12.70 -1.54 -5.63
C PHE A 24 -12.33 -1.68 -4.16
N PRO A 25 -11.82 -0.62 -3.52
CA PRO A 25 -11.56 -0.65 -2.09
C PRO A 25 -12.87 -0.68 -1.30
N ARG A 26 -12.88 -1.38 -0.17
CA ARG A 26 -13.95 -1.33 0.84
C ARG A 26 -14.02 0.02 1.53
N GLY A 27 -12.87 0.68 1.68
CA GLY A 27 -12.77 1.99 2.31
C GLY A 27 -11.48 2.71 1.91
N ILE A 28 -11.56 4.03 1.86
CA ILE A 28 -10.41 4.91 1.66
C ILE A 28 -10.47 6.00 2.73
N GLU A 29 -9.42 6.09 3.55
CA GLU A 29 -9.31 7.06 4.64
C GLU A 29 -8.13 8.02 4.41
N GLY A 30 -8.28 9.29 4.82
CA GLY A 30 -7.20 10.28 4.81
C GLY A 30 -6.80 10.86 3.44
N LYS A 31 -7.45 10.44 2.34
CA LYS A 31 -7.17 10.90 0.97
C LYS A 31 -7.30 12.42 0.80
N GLU A 32 -8.23 13.05 1.50
CA GLU A 32 -8.44 14.51 1.46
C GLU A 32 -7.25 15.32 1.97
N PHE A 33 -6.46 14.78 2.90
CA PHE A 33 -5.26 15.45 3.45
C PHE A 33 -4.00 15.05 2.69
N GLY A 34 -3.82 13.76 2.40
CA GLY A 34 -2.63 13.26 1.68
C GLY A 34 -1.38 13.10 2.55
N HIS A 35 -1.52 13.17 3.87
CA HIS A 35 -0.43 12.87 4.81
C HIS A 35 -0.21 11.36 4.97
N TRP A 36 -1.31 10.63 5.09
CA TRP A 36 -1.37 9.18 5.14
C TRP A 36 -2.72 8.78 4.57
N VAL A 37 -2.70 7.98 3.51
CA VAL A 37 -3.89 7.38 2.93
C VAL A 37 -3.87 5.88 3.21
N LEU A 38 -4.98 5.37 3.74
CA LEU A 38 -5.21 3.96 3.95
C LEU A 38 -6.30 3.50 2.99
N MET A 39 -6.02 2.46 2.21
CA MET A 39 -6.95 1.85 1.26
C MET A 39 -7.11 0.37 1.60
N ASP A 40 -8.32 -0.03 1.97
CA ASP A 40 -8.68 -1.41 2.32
C ASP A 40 -9.26 -2.14 1.10
N TYR A 41 -8.60 -3.21 0.64
CA TYR A 41 -9.04 -4.08 -0.45
C TYR A 41 -9.36 -5.51 0.03
N ASP A 42 -9.73 -5.68 1.30
CA ASP A 42 -9.95 -6.98 1.96
C ASP A 42 -8.66 -7.75 2.22
N ASP A 43 -8.14 -8.41 1.19
CA ASP A 43 -6.95 -9.26 1.30
C ASP A 43 -5.66 -8.43 1.41
N ILE A 44 -5.71 -7.16 0.98
CA ILE A 44 -4.56 -6.25 0.94
C ILE A 44 -4.96 -4.88 1.51
N ILE A 45 -4.11 -4.36 2.40
CA ILE A 45 -4.20 -2.97 2.89
C ILE A 45 -3.02 -2.16 2.35
N VAL A 46 -3.33 -1.10 1.62
CA VAL A 46 -2.31 -0.21 1.04
C VAL A 46 -2.15 1.03 1.90
N HIS A 47 -0.92 1.27 2.36
CA HIS A 47 -0.54 2.46 3.11
C HIS A 47 0.28 3.39 2.21
N ILE A 48 -0.23 4.60 1.94
CA ILE A 48 0.47 5.61 1.14
C ILE A 48 0.82 6.78 2.05
N PHE A 49 2.10 6.96 2.32
CA PHE A 49 2.58 7.99 3.26
C PHE A 49 3.21 9.18 2.57
N TYR A 50 3.07 10.36 3.19
CA TYR A 50 4.02 11.45 3.08
C TYR A 50 5.24 11.13 3.96
N GLU A 51 6.45 11.30 3.44
CA GLU A 51 7.69 10.78 4.03
C GLU A 51 7.90 11.15 5.52
N PRO A 52 7.70 12.42 5.96
CA PRO A 52 7.86 12.78 7.36
C PRO A 52 6.85 12.06 8.28
N VAL A 53 5.64 11.79 7.77
CA VAL A 53 4.57 11.11 8.52
C VAL A 53 4.90 9.62 8.67
N ARG A 54 5.44 8.99 7.63
CA ARG A 54 5.94 7.61 7.69
C ARG A 54 6.99 7.45 8.79
N THR A 55 7.96 8.35 8.81
CA THR A 55 9.06 8.34 9.79
C THR A 55 8.56 8.55 11.22
N PHE A 56 7.54 9.40 11.42
CA PHE A 56 6.97 9.66 12.73
C PHE A 56 6.21 8.44 13.29
N TYR A 57 5.40 7.76 12.47
CA TYR A 57 4.61 6.61 12.91
C TYR A 57 5.40 5.29 12.91
N ASP A 58 6.38 5.13 12.02
CA ASP A 58 7.34 4.01 12.02
C ASP A 58 6.65 2.64 12.11
N LEU A 59 5.56 2.47 11.34
CA LEU A 59 4.73 1.26 11.39
C LEU A 59 5.50 0.01 10.97
N GLU A 60 6.56 0.17 10.19
CA GLU A 60 7.47 -0.90 9.78
C GLU A 60 7.99 -1.70 10.98
N ARG A 61 8.13 -1.08 12.15
CA ARG A 61 8.57 -1.78 13.37
C ARG A 61 7.52 -2.73 13.93
N LEU A 62 6.25 -2.45 13.72
CA LEU A 62 5.17 -3.37 14.13
C LEU A 62 5.18 -4.64 13.27
N TRP A 63 5.60 -4.53 12.02
CA TRP A 63 5.59 -5.62 11.04
C TRP A 63 6.99 -6.20 10.78
N HIS A 64 7.97 -5.93 11.64
CA HIS A 64 9.36 -6.29 11.37
C HIS A 64 9.61 -7.81 11.30
N GLU A 65 8.77 -8.61 11.96
CA GLU A 65 8.81 -10.08 11.90
C GLU A 65 7.94 -10.63 10.75
N ALA A 66 7.18 -9.79 10.06
CA ALA A 66 6.33 -10.24 8.97
C ALA A 66 7.17 -10.63 7.75
N PRO A 67 6.75 -11.67 7.01
CA PRO A 67 7.31 -12.02 5.71
C PRO A 67 7.45 -10.81 4.79
N GLN A 68 8.64 -10.60 4.22
CA GLN A 68 8.86 -9.56 3.22
C GLN A 68 8.97 -10.19 1.83
N LEU A 69 8.07 -9.80 0.93
CA LEU A 69 8.16 -10.17 -0.47
C LEU A 69 8.92 -9.09 -1.23
N ALA A 70 10.07 -9.44 -1.81
CA ALA A 70 10.78 -8.57 -2.73
C ALA A 70 10.01 -8.51 -4.07
N ILE A 71 9.59 -7.30 -4.46
CA ILE A 71 8.90 -7.07 -5.73
C ILE A 71 9.93 -6.59 -6.76
N ASP A 72 10.15 -7.39 -7.81
CA ASP A 72 10.89 -6.98 -9.01
C ASP A 72 9.98 -6.16 -9.94
N GLU A 73 10.55 -5.24 -10.71
CA GLU A 73 9.83 -4.41 -11.69
C GLU A 73 9.15 -5.26 -12.78
N ASN A 74 9.64 -6.47 -13.03
CA ASN A 74 9.05 -7.41 -14.00
C ASN A 74 8.03 -8.38 -13.38
N LEU A 75 7.75 -8.29 -12.07
CA LEU A 75 6.83 -9.19 -11.40
C LEU A 75 5.39 -8.86 -11.80
N THR A 76 4.75 -9.77 -12.54
CA THR A 76 3.36 -9.61 -12.99
C THR A 76 2.34 -10.38 -12.16
N GLU A 77 2.78 -11.32 -11.31
CA GLU A 77 1.91 -12.17 -10.51
C GLU A 77 2.63 -12.63 -9.23
N ILE A 78 1.92 -12.58 -8.10
CA ILE A 78 2.38 -13.13 -6.81
C ILE A 78 1.69 -14.48 -6.61
N LYS A 79 2.44 -15.59 -6.77
CA LYS A 79 1.88 -16.94 -6.66
C LYS A 79 1.89 -17.49 -5.23
N SER A 80 2.83 -17.03 -4.42
CA SER A 80 2.85 -17.25 -2.97
C SER A 80 3.67 -16.15 -2.31
N LEU A 81 3.34 -15.86 -1.05
CA LEU A 81 4.30 -15.28 -0.13
C LEU A 81 5.25 -16.44 0.22
N GLY A 82 6.39 -16.60 -0.48
CA GLY A 82 7.52 -17.52 -0.21
C GLY A 82 7.27 -18.94 0.36
N GLU A 83 7.98 -19.96 -0.12
CA GLU A 83 7.91 -21.32 0.47
C GLU A 83 8.40 -21.41 1.93
N ASP A 84 9.04 -20.35 2.47
CA ASP A 84 9.64 -20.32 3.81
C ASP A 84 8.61 -20.11 4.97
N PHE A 85 7.31 -20.10 4.67
CA PHE A 85 6.26 -19.79 5.66
C PHE A 85 5.31 -20.95 5.97
N THR A 86 5.63 -22.16 5.50
CA THR A 86 4.95 -23.40 5.92
C THR A 86 5.82 -24.16 6.93
N ASP A 87 5.74 -23.76 8.19
CA ASP A 87 6.02 -24.61 9.36
C ASP A 87 4.87 -24.46 10.37
#